data_AF-A0A8C0G3R9-F1
#
_entry.id   AF-A0A8C0G3R9-F1
#
_cell.length_a   1.000
_cell.length_b   1.000
_cell.length_c   1.000
_cell.angle_alpha   90.00
_cell.angle_beta   90.00
_cell.angle_gamma   90.00
#
_symmetry.space_group_name_H-M   'P 1'
#
loop_
_entity.id
_entity.type
_entity.pdbx_description
1 polymer ?
#
loop_
_entity_poly.entity_id
_entity_poly.type
_entity_poly.pdbx_seq_one_letter_code
_entity_poly.pdbx_strand_id
1 'polypeptide(L)'
;MAKQEQPGLLIVEIGGVRGVLEGHVELLKKHFHLITMKEFLKKKERLSEKIKSVLIYECRPVIDRELLQSLPHLKVIANSGVGVDHLDLKLISSFGVKVTNTPHAVSDSTADIGMALMLASARRLVEGCQIAVSPQTEHFAADWLGDEVTGATLGIIGMGSIGYKVAKRAKAFEMKILYHNRNQSFEHTLTW
;
A
#
# COMPACT_ATOMS: atom_id res chain seq x y z
N MET A 1 -34.52 -25.03 0.77
CA MET A 1 -33.37 -24.47 1.52
C MET A 1 -33.44 -22.96 1.41
N ALA A 2 -33.56 -22.23 2.52
CA ALA A 2 -33.56 -20.77 2.49
C ALA A 2 -32.21 -20.28 1.93
N LYS A 3 -32.22 -19.35 0.96
CA LYS A 3 -31.00 -18.68 0.51
C LYS A 3 -30.33 -18.05 1.74
N GLN A 4 -29.19 -18.59 2.13
CA GLN A 4 -28.40 -18.03 3.22
C GLN A 4 -27.98 -16.62 2.79
N GLU A 5 -28.43 -15.60 3.52
CA GLU A 5 -28.15 -14.20 3.18
C GLU A 5 -26.62 -14.00 3.21
N GLN A 6 -26.05 -13.42 2.15
CA GLN A 6 -24.61 -13.18 2.06
C GLN A 6 -24.14 -12.29 3.23
N PRO A 7 -22.96 -12.56 3.82
CA PRO A 7 -22.43 -11.72 4.89
C PRO A 7 -22.25 -10.27 4.43
N GLY A 8 -22.59 -9.32 5.30
CA GLY A 8 -22.39 -7.90 5.04
C GLY A 8 -20.91 -7.53 5.06
N LEU A 9 -20.46 -6.83 4.02
CA LEU A 9 -19.13 -6.25 3.91
C LEU A 9 -19.24 -4.72 3.91
N LEU A 10 -18.74 -4.10 4.96
CA LEU A 10 -18.70 -2.64 5.10
C LEU A 10 -17.49 -2.09 4.33
N ILE A 11 -17.76 -1.12 3.45
CA ILE A 11 -16.76 -0.40 2.65
C ILE A 11 -16.98 1.10 2.80
N VAL A 12 -15.96 1.92 2.57
CA VAL A 12 -16.11 3.39 2.61
C VAL A 12 -17.08 3.84 1.51
N GLU A 13 -16.73 3.58 0.27
CA GLU A 13 -17.52 3.88 -0.92
C GLU A 13 -17.11 2.96 -2.09
N ILE A 14 -17.82 3.06 -3.22
CA ILE A 14 -17.47 2.39 -4.48
C ILE A 14 -16.96 3.46 -5.45
N GLY A 15 -15.82 3.20 -6.09
CA GLY A 15 -15.17 4.15 -6.98
C GLY A 15 -14.57 5.35 -6.26
N GLY A 16 -14.27 6.39 -7.03
CA GLY A 16 -13.60 7.59 -6.52
C GLY A 16 -12.17 7.33 -6.04
N VAL A 17 -11.62 8.28 -5.27
CA VAL A 17 -10.24 8.26 -4.77
C VAL A 17 -10.07 7.48 -3.45
N ARG A 18 -11.18 7.03 -2.85
CA ARG A 18 -11.21 6.45 -1.49
C ARG A 18 -12.04 5.18 -1.37
N GLY A 19 -12.67 4.76 -2.47
CA GLY A 19 -13.55 3.61 -2.50
C GLY A 19 -12.93 2.40 -3.16
N VAL A 20 -13.63 1.27 -3.04
CA VAL A 20 -13.27 0.05 -3.76
C VAL A 20 -13.35 0.29 -5.26
N LEU A 21 -12.33 -0.10 -6.01
CA LEU A 21 -12.34 -0.01 -7.48
C LEU A 21 -13.58 -0.68 -8.08
N GLU A 22 -14.19 -0.02 -9.06
CA GLU A 22 -15.40 -0.51 -9.73
C GLU A 22 -15.21 -1.92 -10.31
N GLY A 23 -14.04 -2.20 -10.86
CA GLY A 23 -13.68 -3.52 -11.40
C GLY A 23 -13.67 -4.65 -10.36
N HIS A 24 -13.57 -4.36 -9.06
CA HIS A 24 -13.60 -5.36 -7.98
C HIS A 24 -15.01 -5.60 -7.42
N VAL A 25 -15.97 -4.73 -7.73
CA VAL A 25 -17.32 -4.77 -7.14
C VAL A 25 -18.04 -6.07 -7.49
N GLU A 26 -18.00 -6.50 -8.75
CA GLU A 26 -18.68 -7.72 -9.19
C GLU A 26 -18.09 -8.98 -8.54
N LEU A 27 -16.79 -8.99 -8.27
CA LEU A 27 -16.16 -10.06 -7.51
C LEU A 27 -16.66 -10.07 -6.05
N LEU A 28 -16.69 -8.91 -5.40
CA LEU A 28 -17.12 -8.83 -4.01
C LEU A 28 -18.60 -9.20 -3.85
N LYS A 29 -19.48 -8.76 -4.75
CA LYS A 29 -20.92 -9.09 -4.74
C LYS A 29 -21.21 -10.58 -4.91
N LYS A 30 -20.30 -11.38 -5.47
CA LYS A 30 -20.45 -12.85 -5.53
C LYS A 30 -20.42 -13.48 -4.14
N HIS A 31 -19.75 -12.84 -3.17
CA HIS A 31 -19.50 -13.40 -1.85
C HIS A 31 -20.12 -12.59 -0.70
N PHE A 32 -20.37 -11.29 -0.90
CA PHE A 32 -20.77 -10.36 0.14
C PHE A 32 -21.92 -9.46 -0.29
N HIS A 33 -22.74 -9.07 0.68
CA HIS A 33 -23.63 -7.93 0.54
C HIS A 33 -22.85 -6.64 0.85
N LEU A 34 -22.54 -5.84 -0.16
CA LEU A 34 -21.81 -4.58 0.01
C LEU A 34 -22.68 -3.53 0.70
N ILE A 35 -22.14 -2.92 1.74
CA ILE A 35 -22.75 -1.82 2.48
C ILE A 35 -21.74 -0.68 2.51
N THR A 36 -22.10 0.48 1.96
CA THR A 36 -21.24 1.67 2.06
C THR A 36 -21.36 2.32 3.44
N MET A 37 -20.34 3.05 3.89
CA MET A 37 -20.39 3.82 5.13
C MET A 37 -21.58 4.79 5.14
N LYS A 38 -21.88 5.41 4.00
CA LYS A 38 -23.04 6.30 3.84
C LYS A 38 -24.37 5.57 4.09
N GLU A 39 -24.52 4.35 3.60
CA GLU A 39 -25.72 3.55 3.85
C GLU A 39 -25.79 3.06 5.30
N PHE A 40 -24.66 2.63 5.84
CA PHE A 40 -24.53 2.20 7.23
C PHE A 40 -24.96 3.30 8.19
N LEU A 41 -24.43 4.52 8.05
CA LEU A 41 -24.76 5.65 8.91
C LEU A 41 -26.25 6.03 8.85
N LYS A 42 -26.90 5.85 7.69
CA LYS A 42 -28.35 6.12 7.54
C LYS A 42 -29.25 5.05 8.15
N LYS A 43 -28.76 3.81 8.28
CA LYS A 43 -29.56 2.64 8.69
C LYS A 43 -28.83 1.78 9.72
N LYS A 44 -28.14 2.44 10.67
CA LYS A 44 -27.20 1.83 11.60
C LYS A 44 -27.83 0.64 12.32
N GLU A 45 -29.00 0.84 12.95
CA GLU A 45 -29.71 -0.20 13.71
C GLU A 45 -30.00 -1.47 12.90
N ARG A 46 -30.40 -1.31 11.63
CA ARG A 46 -30.78 -2.45 10.76
C ARG A 46 -29.58 -3.18 10.16
N LEU A 47 -28.47 -2.47 9.92
CA LEU A 47 -27.31 -3.01 9.20
C LEU A 47 -26.21 -3.54 10.13
N SER A 48 -26.17 -3.06 11.38
CA SER A 48 -25.16 -3.43 12.39
C SER A 48 -24.99 -4.94 12.56
N GLU A 49 -26.09 -5.69 12.67
CA GLU A 49 -26.06 -7.15 12.87
C GLU A 49 -25.66 -7.92 11.59
N LYS A 50 -25.78 -7.30 10.41
CA LYS A 50 -25.50 -7.97 9.13
C LYS A 50 -24.02 -7.93 8.75
N ILE A 51 -23.30 -6.93 9.25
CA ILE A 51 -21.90 -6.68 8.90
C ILE A 51 -21.00 -7.67 9.66
N LYS A 52 -20.29 -8.51 8.90
CA LYS A 52 -19.33 -9.48 9.43
C LYS A 52 -17.89 -9.15 9.04
N SER A 53 -17.71 -8.28 8.07
CA SER A 53 -16.40 -7.86 7.58
C SER A 53 -16.37 -6.37 7.25
N VAL A 54 -15.19 -5.77 7.38
CA VAL A 54 -14.86 -4.44 6.89
C VAL A 54 -13.74 -4.59 5.87
N LEU A 55 -13.83 -3.92 4.72
CA LEU A 55 -12.73 -3.80 3.77
C LEU A 55 -12.25 -2.34 3.77
N ILE A 56 -10.99 -2.16 4.16
CA ILE A 56 -10.27 -0.90 4.09
C ILE A 56 -9.56 -0.89 2.73
N TYR A 57 -10.02 -0.03 1.83
CA TYR A 57 -9.46 0.11 0.48
C TYR A 57 -8.92 1.52 0.29
N GLU A 58 -7.59 1.68 0.24
CA GLU A 58 -6.83 2.92 -0.01
C GLU A 58 -7.03 4.06 1.02
N CYS A 59 -8.27 4.35 1.39
CA CYS A 59 -8.64 5.23 2.49
C CYS A 59 -8.46 4.54 3.84
N ARG A 60 -8.10 5.32 4.86
CA ARG A 60 -8.01 4.89 6.26
C ARG A 60 -9.29 5.32 7.01
N PRO A 61 -10.39 4.54 6.98
CA PRO A 61 -11.50 4.81 7.86
C PRO A 61 -11.03 4.63 9.30
N VAL A 62 -11.45 5.54 10.17
CA VAL A 62 -11.17 5.41 11.60
C VAL A 62 -11.91 4.17 12.11
N ILE A 63 -11.16 3.15 12.51
CA ILE A 63 -11.69 1.98 13.22
C ILE A 63 -11.56 2.27 14.71
N ASP A 64 -12.54 2.96 15.27
CA ASP A 64 -12.58 3.30 16.68
C ASP A 64 -13.49 2.36 17.49
N ARG A 65 -13.54 2.62 18.80
CA ARG A 65 -14.37 1.87 19.74
C ARG A 65 -15.86 1.98 19.40
N GLU A 66 -16.33 3.14 18.93
CA GLU A 66 -17.74 3.33 18.63
C GLU A 66 -18.16 2.46 17.44
N LEU A 67 -17.36 2.45 16.37
CA LEU A 67 -17.61 1.60 15.21
C LEU A 67 -17.60 0.12 15.61
N LEU A 68 -16.59 -0.32 16.38
CA LEU A 68 -16.50 -1.71 16.84
C LEU A 68 -17.68 -2.12 17.72
N GLN A 69 -18.15 -1.25 18.62
CA GLN A 69 -19.35 -1.49 19.43
C GLN A 69 -20.62 -1.56 18.59
N SER A 70 -20.69 -0.79 17.51
CA SER A 70 -21.84 -0.81 16.61
C SER A 70 -21.89 -2.03 15.68
N LEU A 71 -20.85 -2.86 15.63
CA LEU A 71 -20.78 -4.02 14.74
C LEU A 71 -20.62 -5.32 15.56
N PRO A 72 -21.67 -5.77 16.28
CA PRO A 72 -21.58 -6.87 17.26
C PRO A 72 -21.22 -8.23 16.65
N HIS A 73 -21.30 -8.37 15.32
CA HIS A 73 -20.99 -9.60 14.60
C HIS A 73 -19.78 -9.46 13.67
N LEU A 74 -19.00 -8.38 13.82
CA LEU A 74 -17.76 -8.18 13.08
C LEU A 74 -16.75 -9.28 13.41
N LYS A 75 -16.17 -9.90 12.38
CA LYS A 75 -15.19 -10.98 12.52
C LYS A 75 -13.82 -10.60 11.99
N VAL A 76 -13.78 -9.81 10.92
CA VAL A 76 -12.54 -9.50 10.21
C VAL A 76 -12.55 -8.10 9.62
N ILE A 77 -11.39 -7.43 9.72
CA ILE A 77 -11.07 -6.22 8.99
C ILE A 77 -9.97 -6.58 7.99
N ALA A 78 -10.30 -6.49 6.71
CA ALA A 78 -9.36 -6.72 5.62
C ALA A 78 -8.74 -5.38 5.19
N ASN A 79 -7.45 -5.23 5.39
CA ASN A 79 -6.70 -4.04 4.99
C ASN A 79 -6.05 -4.26 3.61
N SER A 80 -6.44 -3.45 2.63
CA SER A 80 -5.80 -3.39 1.32
C SER A 80 -4.53 -2.53 1.42
N GLY A 81 -3.51 -3.10 2.03
CA GLY A 81 -2.19 -2.48 2.19
C GLY A 81 -1.29 -3.35 3.07
N VAL A 82 0.02 -3.15 2.99
CA VAL A 82 0.99 -3.85 3.85
C VAL A 82 0.99 -3.27 5.27
N GLY A 83 1.05 -1.94 5.37
CA GLY A 83 1.12 -1.22 6.65
C GLY A 83 -0.21 -1.26 7.41
N VAL A 84 -0.10 -1.47 8.72
CA VAL A 84 -1.23 -1.54 9.68
C VAL A 84 -1.04 -0.60 10.87
N ASP A 85 -0.05 0.30 10.80
CA ASP A 85 0.33 1.31 11.79
C ASP A 85 -0.83 2.27 12.14
N HIS A 86 -1.75 2.47 11.21
CA HIS A 86 -2.94 3.30 11.39
C HIS A 86 -4.10 2.58 12.11
N LEU A 87 -3.94 1.30 12.46
CA LEU A 87 -4.95 0.50 13.15
C LEU A 87 -4.52 0.25 14.60
N ASP A 88 -5.41 0.54 15.55
CA ASP A 88 -5.21 0.09 16.93
C ASP A 88 -5.51 -1.41 17.04
N LEU A 89 -4.50 -2.23 16.75
CA LEU A 89 -4.61 -3.68 16.75
C LEU A 89 -4.99 -4.24 18.14
N LYS A 90 -4.61 -3.56 19.23
CA LYS A 90 -4.97 -3.99 20.59
C LYS A 90 -6.45 -3.76 20.85
N LEU A 91 -6.95 -2.57 20.49
CA LEU A 91 -8.37 -2.26 20.58
C LEU A 91 -9.18 -3.23 19.72
N ILE A 92 -8.84 -3.39 18.43
CA ILE A 92 -9.56 -4.29 17.51
C ILE A 92 -9.57 -5.72 18.05
N SER A 93 -8.42 -6.22 18.53
CA SER A 93 -8.32 -7.57 19.09
C SER A 93 -9.15 -7.74 20.37
N SER A 94 -9.35 -6.68 21.17
CA SER A 94 -10.20 -6.73 22.38
C SER A 94 -11.68 -6.99 22.08
N PHE A 95 -12.12 -6.73 20.84
CA PHE A 95 -13.45 -7.07 20.33
C PHE A 95 -13.50 -8.46 19.66
N GLY A 96 -12.41 -9.24 19.70
CA GLY A 96 -12.32 -10.55 19.04
C GLY A 96 -12.25 -10.48 17.52
N VAL A 97 -11.96 -9.30 16.96
CA VAL A 97 -11.90 -9.05 15.53
C VAL A 97 -10.48 -9.31 15.01
N LYS A 98 -10.35 -10.05 13.91
CA LYS A 98 -9.07 -10.27 13.24
C LYS A 98 -8.77 -9.17 12.23
N VAL A 99 -7.49 -8.84 12.07
CA VAL A 99 -7.02 -7.93 11.01
C VAL A 99 -6.19 -8.73 10.01
N THR A 100 -6.43 -8.53 8.72
CA THR A 100 -5.57 -9.04 7.65
C THR A 100 -5.00 -7.88 6.84
N ASN A 101 -3.85 -8.10 6.22
CA ASN A 101 -3.17 -7.14 5.35
C ASN A 101 -2.71 -7.84 4.04
N THR A 102 -2.04 -7.11 3.15
CA THR A 102 -1.57 -7.64 1.86
C THR A 102 -0.05 -7.68 1.75
N PRO A 103 0.64 -8.52 2.56
CA PRO A 103 2.10 -8.59 2.53
C PRO A 103 2.60 -9.00 1.14
N HIS A 104 3.76 -8.49 0.74
CA HIS A 104 4.43 -8.75 -0.54
C HIS A 104 3.75 -8.28 -1.83
N ALA A 105 2.45 -7.91 -1.80
CA ALA A 105 1.67 -7.56 -2.99
C ALA A 105 2.26 -6.41 -3.82
N VAL A 106 2.98 -5.49 -3.18
CA VAL A 106 3.55 -4.29 -3.82
C VAL A 106 5.08 -4.26 -3.79
N SER A 107 5.75 -5.32 -3.31
CA SER A 107 7.19 -5.22 -3.05
C SER A 107 8.06 -4.98 -4.29
N ASP A 108 7.69 -5.54 -5.46
CA ASP A 108 8.41 -5.26 -6.71
C ASP A 108 8.14 -3.84 -7.20
N SER A 109 6.87 -3.45 -7.32
CA SER A 109 6.51 -2.12 -7.78
C SER A 109 7.08 -1.01 -6.89
N THR A 110 7.11 -1.20 -5.57
CA THR A 110 7.75 -0.24 -4.66
C THR A 110 9.27 -0.19 -4.88
N ALA A 111 9.93 -1.33 -5.13
CA ALA A 111 11.36 -1.35 -5.45
C ALA A 111 11.65 -0.68 -6.81
N ASP A 112 10.79 -0.87 -7.82
CA ASP A 112 10.90 -0.22 -9.12
C ASP A 112 10.80 1.31 -8.97
N ILE A 113 9.84 1.81 -8.20
CA ILE A 113 9.71 3.23 -7.91
C ILE A 113 10.92 3.76 -7.13
N GLY A 114 11.47 2.99 -6.20
CA GLY A 114 12.71 3.36 -5.50
C GLY A 114 13.89 3.58 -6.45
N MET A 115 14.10 2.66 -7.40
CA MET A 115 15.13 2.80 -8.43
C MET A 115 14.84 3.98 -9.37
N ALA A 116 13.57 4.17 -9.76
CA ALA A 116 13.17 5.27 -10.61
C ALA A 116 13.44 6.64 -9.97
N LEU A 117 13.13 6.80 -8.68
CA LEU A 117 13.41 8.03 -7.93
C LEU A 117 14.91 8.29 -7.81
N MET A 118 15.72 7.26 -7.54
CA MET A 118 17.17 7.38 -7.49
C MET A 118 17.76 7.85 -8.83
N LEU A 119 17.36 7.23 -9.93
CA LEU A 119 17.78 7.63 -11.28
C LEU A 119 17.31 9.04 -11.63
N ALA A 120 16.05 9.36 -11.31
CA ALA A 120 15.49 10.67 -11.60
C ALA A 120 16.23 11.78 -10.86
N SER A 121 16.62 11.54 -9.61
CA SER A 121 17.40 12.48 -8.81
C SER A 121 18.83 12.62 -9.35
N ALA A 122 19.57 11.51 -9.49
CA ALA A 122 20.96 11.55 -9.92
C ALA A 122 21.12 12.13 -11.33
N ARG A 123 20.21 11.80 -12.24
CA ARG A 123 20.26 12.23 -13.64
C ARG A 123 19.47 13.51 -13.92
N ARG A 124 19.01 14.20 -12.88
CA ARG A 124 18.24 15.46 -12.99
C ARG A 124 17.07 15.34 -13.98
N LEU A 125 16.42 14.17 -14.02
CA LEU A 125 15.47 13.80 -15.06
C LEU A 125 14.28 14.76 -15.13
N VAL A 126 13.74 15.16 -13.98
CA VAL A 126 12.56 16.05 -13.92
C VAL A 126 12.88 17.42 -14.52
N GLU A 127 14.05 17.97 -14.22
CA GLU A 127 14.54 19.22 -14.82
C GLU A 127 14.75 19.05 -16.33
N GLY A 128 15.39 17.94 -16.74
CA GLY A 128 15.61 17.61 -18.14
C GLY A 128 14.31 17.52 -18.93
N CYS A 129 13.25 16.93 -18.37
CA CYS A 129 11.94 16.88 -18.99
C CYS A 129 11.32 18.27 -19.18
N GLN A 130 11.48 19.19 -18.22
CA GLN A 130 10.98 20.56 -18.32
C GLN A 130 11.73 21.36 -19.39
N ILE A 131 13.06 21.23 -19.43
CA ILE A 131 13.91 21.86 -20.44
C ILE A 131 13.53 21.34 -21.83
N ALA A 132 13.41 20.02 -22.00
CA ALA A 132 13.14 19.40 -23.30
C ALA A 132 11.80 19.80 -23.94
N VAL A 133 10.81 20.25 -23.15
CA VAL A 133 9.50 20.69 -23.67
C VAL A 133 9.31 22.20 -23.65
N SER A 134 10.27 22.97 -23.12
CA SER A 134 10.15 24.42 -23.04
C SER A 134 10.43 25.05 -24.41
N PRO A 135 9.53 25.90 -24.94
CA PRO A 135 9.74 26.58 -26.21
C PRO A 135 10.85 27.64 -26.14
N GLN A 136 11.34 27.99 -24.95
CA GLN A 136 12.46 28.90 -24.73
C GLN A 136 13.83 28.20 -24.74
N THR A 137 13.84 26.86 -24.79
CA THR A 137 15.10 26.11 -24.78
C THR A 137 15.72 26.13 -26.18
N GLU A 138 16.77 26.93 -26.34
CA GLU A 138 17.56 26.97 -27.58
C GLU A 138 18.69 25.93 -27.57
N HIS A 139 19.22 25.60 -26.39
CA HIS A 139 20.30 24.63 -26.19
C HIS A 139 20.28 24.05 -24.77
N PHE A 140 20.92 22.89 -24.58
CA PHE A 140 21.21 22.35 -23.25
C PHE A 140 22.49 22.99 -22.71
N ALA A 141 22.48 23.40 -21.44
CA ALA A 141 23.66 23.97 -20.80
C ALA A 141 24.76 22.90 -20.69
N ALA A 142 26.00 23.27 -21.04
CA ALA A 142 27.12 22.32 -21.07
C ALA A 142 27.50 21.78 -19.68
N ASP A 143 27.16 22.53 -18.63
CA ASP A 143 27.33 22.17 -17.22
C ASP A 143 26.09 21.49 -16.61
N TRP A 144 25.05 21.20 -17.42
CA TRP A 144 23.93 20.36 -17.01
C TRP A 144 24.35 18.89 -16.97
N LEU A 145 25.22 18.59 -15.99
CA LEU A 145 25.71 17.27 -15.69
C LEU A 145 24.91 16.73 -14.49
N GLY A 146 24.55 15.46 -14.56
CA GLY A 146 24.03 14.70 -13.43
C GLY A 146 25.10 13.74 -12.89
N ASP A 147 24.78 13.06 -11.81
CA ASP A 147 25.66 12.06 -11.21
C ASP A 147 25.47 10.69 -11.89
N GLU A 148 26.59 10.04 -12.19
CA GLU A 148 26.57 8.65 -12.63
C GLU A 148 26.21 7.73 -11.46
N VAL A 149 25.22 6.85 -11.68
CA VAL A 149 24.81 5.85 -10.68
C VAL A 149 25.52 4.51 -10.88
N THR A 150 26.03 4.25 -12.09
CA THR A 150 26.75 3.02 -12.40
C THR A 150 28.00 2.92 -11.54
N GLY A 151 28.21 1.81 -10.85
CA GLY A 151 29.37 1.64 -9.96
C GLY A 151 29.30 2.43 -8.64
N ALA A 152 28.28 3.27 -8.43
CA ALA A 152 28.14 4.08 -7.22
C ALA A 152 27.83 3.23 -5.98
N THR A 153 27.97 3.81 -4.79
CA THR A 153 27.60 3.13 -3.54
C THR A 153 26.15 3.45 -3.16
N LEU A 154 25.31 2.42 -3.01
CA LEU A 154 23.93 2.52 -2.53
C LEU A 154 23.81 2.09 -1.07
N GLY A 155 23.33 2.98 -0.20
CA GLY A 155 22.97 2.67 1.18
C GLY A 155 21.49 2.34 1.35
N ILE A 156 21.16 1.21 1.98
CA ILE A 156 19.79 0.74 2.23
C ILE A 156 19.52 0.66 3.74
N ILE A 157 18.60 1.47 4.24
CA ILE A 157 18.13 1.40 5.64
C ILE A 157 16.89 0.52 5.67
N GLY A 158 16.99 -0.68 6.24
CA GLY A 158 15.92 -1.68 6.22
C GLY A 158 16.01 -2.66 5.04
N MET A 159 16.84 -3.70 5.19
CA MET A 159 16.95 -4.85 4.29
C MET A 159 15.83 -5.88 4.57
N GLY A 160 14.57 -5.46 4.37
CA GLY A 160 13.41 -6.36 4.30
C GLY A 160 13.06 -6.74 2.85
N SER A 161 11.85 -7.25 2.61
CA SER A 161 11.37 -7.66 1.27
C SER A 161 11.60 -6.60 0.18
N ILE A 162 11.33 -5.32 0.46
CA ILE A 162 11.51 -4.22 -0.49
C ILE A 162 12.99 -3.86 -0.63
N GLY A 163 13.71 -3.65 0.48
CA GLY A 163 15.14 -3.32 0.45
C GLY A 163 15.97 -4.36 -0.32
N TYR A 164 15.66 -5.64 -0.14
CA TYR A 164 16.27 -6.72 -0.91
C TYR A 164 16.00 -6.61 -2.42
N LYS A 165 14.75 -6.31 -2.81
CA LYS A 165 14.37 -6.14 -4.22
C LYS A 165 15.02 -4.92 -4.87
N VAL A 166 15.25 -3.85 -4.10
CA VAL A 166 16.05 -2.69 -4.52
C VAL A 166 17.51 -3.11 -4.72
N ALA A 167 18.11 -3.78 -3.72
CA ALA A 167 19.48 -4.29 -3.80
C ALA A 167 19.70 -5.19 -5.03
N LYS A 168 18.75 -6.09 -5.32
CA LYS A 168 18.80 -6.96 -6.51
C LYS A 168 18.86 -6.17 -7.82
N ARG A 169 18.10 -5.08 -7.94
CA ARG A 169 18.10 -4.21 -9.13
C ARG A 169 19.37 -3.38 -9.21
N ALA A 170 19.82 -2.83 -8.08
CA ALA A 170 21.04 -2.04 -7.99
C ALA A 170 22.30 -2.81 -8.42
N LYS A 171 22.33 -4.14 -8.23
CA LYS A 171 23.42 -4.99 -8.76
C LYS A 171 23.56 -4.91 -10.28
N ALA A 172 22.47 -4.74 -11.03
CA ALA A 172 22.53 -4.60 -12.49
C ALA A 172 23.12 -3.25 -12.93
N PHE A 173 23.19 -2.28 -12.02
CA PHE A 173 23.89 -1.00 -12.20
C PHE A 173 25.31 -1.04 -11.61
N GLU A 174 25.84 -2.23 -11.31
CA GLU A 174 27.19 -2.42 -10.77
C GLU A 174 27.43 -1.71 -9.43
N MET A 175 26.37 -1.35 -8.71
CA MET A 175 26.47 -0.57 -7.48
C MET A 175 27.05 -1.39 -6.34
N LYS A 176 27.87 -0.75 -5.50
CA LYS A 176 28.27 -1.28 -4.20
C LYS A 176 27.13 -1.08 -3.20
N ILE A 177 26.63 -2.16 -2.60
CA ILE A 177 25.48 -2.09 -1.70
C ILE A 177 25.93 -2.14 -0.24
N LEU A 178 25.52 -1.15 0.54
CA LEU A 178 25.61 -1.12 2.00
C LEU A 178 24.21 -1.19 2.59
N TYR A 179 24.04 -1.81 3.75
CA TYR A 179 22.75 -1.82 4.42
C TYR A 179 22.84 -1.77 5.94
N HIS A 180 21.74 -1.36 6.57
CA HIS A 180 21.61 -1.34 8.02
C HIS A 180 20.23 -1.85 8.45
N ASN A 181 20.21 -2.76 9.43
CA ASN A 181 19.03 -3.26 10.14
C ASN A 181 19.27 -3.21 11.65
N ARG A 182 18.20 -3.14 12.45
CA ARG A 182 18.27 -3.26 13.92
C ARG A 182 18.91 -4.57 14.37
N ASN A 183 18.53 -5.68 13.73
CA ASN A 183 19.15 -6.99 13.86
C ASN A 183 19.64 -7.40 12.48
N GLN A 184 20.83 -8.02 12.39
CA GLN A 184 21.32 -8.53 11.11
C GLN A 184 20.33 -9.53 10.52
N SER A 185 20.02 -9.36 9.22
CA SER A 185 19.13 -10.27 8.51
C SER A 185 19.87 -11.58 8.22
N PHE A 186 19.49 -12.67 8.91
CA PHE A 186 20.02 -14.02 8.67
C PHE A 186 19.52 -14.65 7.35
N GLU A 187 18.38 -14.19 6.81
CA GLU A 187 17.68 -14.84 5.70
C GLU A 187 18.19 -14.49 4.29
N HIS A 188 19.11 -13.54 4.18
CA HIS A 188 19.68 -13.14 2.89
C HIS A 188 21.20 -13.00 3.02
N THR A 189 21.88 -14.12 3.30
CA THR A 189 23.33 -14.26 3.09
C THR A 189 23.58 -14.25 1.58
N LEU A 190 23.42 -13.08 0.96
CA LEU A 190 24.13 -12.78 -0.26
C LEU A 190 25.60 -12.70 0.16
N THR A 191 26.41 -13.65 -0.30
CA THR A 191 27.85 -13.44 -0.44
C THR A 191 28.00 -12.21 -1.32
N TRP A 192 28.39 -11.08 -0.71
CA TRP A 192 28.61 -9.81 -1.39
C TRP A 192 29.92 -9.86 -2.18
#